data_AF-A0A2H6GW30-F1
#
_entry.id   AF-A0A2H6GW30-F1
#
_cell.length_a   1.000
_cell.length_b   1.000
_cell.length_c   1.000
_cell.angle_alpha   90.00
_cell.angle_beta   90.00
_cell.angle_gamma   90.00
#
_symmetry.space_group_name_H-M   'P 1'
#
loop_
_entity.id
_entity.type
_entity.pdbx_description
1 polymer ?
#
loop_
_entity_poly.entity_id
_entity_poly.type
_entity_poly.pdbx_seq_one_letter_code
_entity_poly.pdbx_strand_id
1 'polypeptide(L)' 'MKLQKQLSRKVKGIEYPKFVVTIPPKQIGELGWKEGIELVPLVENNKLTIIPKN' A
#
# COMPACT_ATOMS: atom_id res chain seq x y z
N MET A 1 -4.92 -11.81 2.59
CA MET A 1 -4.75 -10.41 2.16
C MET A 1 -5.90 -10.06 1.21
N LYS A 2 -6.34 -8.81 1.15
CA LYS A 2 -7.34 -8.33 0.19
C LYS A 2 -7.05 -6.89 -0.20
N LEU A 3 -7.40 -6.52 -1.43
CA LEU A 3 -7.42 -5.13 -1.86
C LEU A 3 -8.71 -4.49 -1.37
N GLN A 4 -8.62 -3.42 -0.59
CA GLN A 4 -9.78 -2.70 -0.05
C GLN A 4 -9.84 -1.30 -0.63
N LYS A 5 -11.03 -0.85 -0.99
CA LYS A 5 -11.29 0.54 -1.35
C LYS A 5 -11.68 1.31 -0.07
N GLN A 6 -10.93 2.34 0.26
CA GLN A 6 -11.25 3.26 1.35
C GLN A 6 -11.53 4.64 0.77
N LEU A 7 -12.64 5.27 1.17
CA LEU A 7 -12.91 6.65 0.79
C LEU A 7 -11.87 7.55 1.44
N SER A 8 -11.03 8.24 0.65
CA SER A 8 -10.00 9.12 1.20
C SER A 8 -10.53 10.52 1.44
N ARG A 9 -11.24 11.09 0.48
CA ARG A 9 -11.88 12.41 0.59
C ARG A 9 -12.95 12.58 -0.48
N LYS A 10 -13.88 13.50 -0.22
CA LYS A 10 -14.87 13.96 -1.20
C LYS A 10 -14.65 15.44 -1.45
N VAL A 11 -14.40 15.84 -2.70
CA VAL A 11 -14.18 17.25 -3.08
C VAL A 11 -15.17 17.60 -4.18
N LYS A 12 -16.03 18.60 -3.94
CA LYS A 12 -17.06 19.05 -4.89
C LYS A 12 -17.92 17.90 -5.47
N GLY A 13 -18.28 16.94 -4.64
CA GLY A 13 -19.07 15.77 -5.06
C GLY A 13 -18.26 14.61 -5.64
N ILE A 14 -16.99 14.81 -6.01
CA ILE A 14 -16.11 13.77 -6.54
C ILE A 14 -15.45 13.02 -5.38
N GLU A 15 -15.62 11.70 -5.36
CA GLU A 15 -14.96 10.81 -4.41
C GLU A 15 -13.56 10.44 -4.88
N TYR A 16 -12.58 10.61 -4.00
CA TYR A 16 -11.20 10.20 -4.20
C TYR A 16 -10.94 8.99 -3.31
N PRO A 17 -11.21 7.76 -3.79
CA PRO A 17 -10.87 6.57 -3.04
C PRO A 17 -9.35 6.34 -3.07
N LYS A 18 -8.84 5.79 -1.98
CA LYS A 18 -7.52 5.14 -1.95
C LYS A 18 -7.73 3.63 -1.85
N PHE A 19 -6.77 2.88 -2.38
CA PHE A 19 -6.74 1.43 -2.22
C PHE A 19 -5.75 1.06 -1.13
N VAL A 20 -6.15 0.10 -0.29
CA VAL A 20 -5.37 -0.38 0.86
C VAL A 20 -5.19 -1.89 0.72
N VAL A 21 -3.95 -2.35 0.83
CA VAL A 21 -3.63 -3.78 0.96
C VAL A 21 -3.22 -4.02 2.40
N THR A 22 -3.92 -4.92 3.09
CA THR A 22 -3.51 -5.34 4.44
C THR A 22 -2.41 -6.38 4.32
N ILE A 23 -1.23 -6.08 4.87
CA ILE A 23 -0.11 -7.02 5.01
C ILE A 23 -0.16 -7.55 6.46
N PRO A 24 -0.26 -8.89 6.67
CA PRO A 24 -0.32 -9.43 8.02
C PRO A 24 1.01 -9.22 8.77
N PRO A 25 0.99 -9.15 10.12
CA PRO A 25 2.18 -8.89 10.92
C PRO A 25 3.34 -9.87 10.68
N LYS A 26 3.03 -11.13 10.38
CA LYS A 26 4.03 -12.16 10.06
C LYS A 26 4.90 -11.74 8.85
N GLN A 27 4.29 -11.32 7.75
CA GLN A 27 5.02 -10.86 6.57
C GLN A 27 5.80 -9.57 6.83
N ILE A 28 5.27 -8.65 7.64
CA ILE A 28 6.02 -7.44 8.04
C ILE A 28 7.31 -7.82 8.79
N GLY A 29 7.24 -8.82 9.69
CA GLY A 29 8.40 -9.35 10.38
C GLY A 29 9.42 -10.02 9.45
N GLU A 30 8.94 -10.85 8.52
CA GLU A 30 9.80 -11.50 7.49
C GLU A 30 10.49 -10.47 6.57
N LEU A 31 9.80 -9.38 6.24
CA LEU A 31 10.34 -8.27 5.45
C LEU A 31 11.30 -7.37 6.24
N GLY A 32 11.32 -7.47 7.57
CA GLY A 32 12.11 -6.60 8.44
C GLY A 32 11.66 -5.13 8.41
N TRP A 33 10.44 -4.85 7.96
CA TRP A 33 9.91 -3.50 7.84
C TRP A 33 9.56 -2.93 9.21
N LYS A 34 9.78 -1.63 9.37
CA LYS A 34 9.43 -0.87 10.58
C LYS A 34 8.39 0.18 10.27
N GLU A 35 7.69 0.66 11.29
CA GLU A 35 6.82 1.81 11.13
C GLU A 35 7.65 3.03 10.66
N GLY A 36 7.08 3.81 9.75
CA GLY A 36 7.71 5.03 9.23
C GLY A 36 8.77 4.83 8.14
N ILE A 37 9.06 3.61 7.70
CA ILE A 37 9.96 3.42 6.55
C ILE A 37 9.35 4.01 5.28
N GLU A 38 10.19 4.62 4.45
CA GLU A 38 9.80 5.01 3.11
C GLU A 38 9.81 3.80 2.18
N LEU A 39 8.74 3.65 1.40
CA LEU A 39 8.57 2.55 0.45
C LEU A 39 8.39 3.14 -0.95
N VAL A 40 8.96 2.47 -1.95
CA VAL A 40 8.80 2.81 -3.36
C VAL A 40 8.08 1.69 -4.11
N PRO A 41 7.07 2.00 -4.95
CA PRO A 41 6.39 1.02 -5.77
C PRO A 41 7.07 0.86 -7.14
N LEU A 42 7.08 -0.35 -7.66
CA LEU A 42 7.39 -0.69 -9.05
C LEU A 42 6.24 -1.51 -9.64
N VAL A 43 5.70 -1.10 -10.78
CA VAL A 43 4.64 -1.82 -11.50
C VAL A 43 5.18 -2.31 -12.83
N GLU A 44 5.26 -3.62 -12.99
CA GLU A 44 5.71 -4.28 -14.22
C GLU A 44 5.04 -5.64 -14.35
N ASN A 45 4.75 -6.09 -15.58
CA ASN A 45 4.21 -7.43 -15.84
C ASN A 45 2.99 -7.81 -14.98
N ASN A 46 2.07 -6.86 -14.77
CA ASN A 46 0.89 -7.01 -13.90
C ASN A 46 1.22 -7.39 -12.44
N LYS A 47 2.40 -7.00 -11.95
CA LYS A 47 2.87 -7.17 -10.58
C LYS A 47 3.18 -5.80 -9.97
N LEU A 48 2.83 -5.64 -8.70
CA LEU A 48 3.26 -4.52 -7.87
C LEU A 48 4.32 -5.03 -6.89
N THR A 49 5.54 -4.54 -7.04
CA THR A 49 6.63 -4.78 -6.10
C THR A 49 6.80 -3.54 -5.23
N ILE A 50 6.87 -3.72 -3.92
CA ILE A 50 7.08 -2.63 -2.96
C ILE A 50 8.40 -2.92 -2.23
N ILE A 51 9.33 -1.98 -2.27
CA ILE A 51 10.65 -2.10 -1.64
C ILE A 51 10.95 -0.88 -0.77
N PRO A 52 11.77 -1.02 0.29
CA PRO A 52 12.31 0.13 1.02
C PRO A 52 13.04 1.08 0.08
N LYS A 53 12.85 2.38 0.29
CA LYS A 53 13.69 3.40 -0.32
C LYS A 53 15.05 3.36 0.39
N ASN A 54 16.13 3.22 -0.39
CA ASN A 54 17.52 3.27 0.12
C ASN A 54 17.82 4.58 0.84
#